data_AF-A0A0S8BKQ5-F1
#
_entry.id   AF-A0A0S8BKQ5-F1
#
_cell.length_a   1.000
_cell.length_b   1.000
_cell.length_c   1.000
_cell.angle_alpha   90.00
_cell.angle_beta   90.00
_cell.angle_gamma   90.00
#
_symmetry.space_group_name_H-M   'P 1'
#
loop_
_entity.id
_entity.type
_entity.pdbx_description
1 polymer ?
#
loop_
_entity_poly.entity_id
_entity_poly.type
_entity_poly.pdbx_seq_one_letter_code
_entity_poly.pdbx_strand_id
1 'polypeptide(L)'
;MGLIIQQRALDAAGGLRQVLPAVRKRDKGLFDQIHRAMNSVVLNIAEADGNDAGTAKARFASACGSAKEVRAGLRLAVAYG
;
A
#
# COMPACT_ATOMS: atom_id res chain seq x y z
N MET A 1 -6.92 -17.95 -10.39
CA MET A 1 -5.82 -18.05 -9.41
C MET A 1 -5.13 -16.69 -9.43
N GLY A 2 -5.24 -15.89 -8.37
CA GLY A 2 -4.77 -14.49 -8.40
C GLY A 2 -3.24 -14.37 -8.43
N LEU A 3 -2.74 -13.20 -8.84
CA LEU A 3 -1.30 -12.95 -8.93
C LEU A 3 -0.62 -13.10 -7.55
N ILE A 4 0.55 -13.74 -7.52
CA ILE A 4 1.36 -13.88 -6.29
C ILE A 4 1.59 -12.51 -5.63
N ILE A 5 1.83 -11.47 -6.42
CA ILE A 5 2.07 -10.12 -5.92
C ILE A 5 0.85 -9.52 -5.22
N GLN A 6 -0.37 -9.88 -5.63
CA GLN A 6 -1.59 -9.43 -4.96
C GLN A 6 -1.72 -10.05 -3.57
N GLN A 7 -1.44 -11.36 -3.46
CA GLN A 7 -1.45 -12.04 -2.16
C GLN A 7 -0.40 -11.43 -1.22
N ARG A 8 0.82 -11.17 -1.71
CA ARG A 8 1.87 -10.52 -0.91
C ARG A 8 1.48 -9.11 -0.47
N ALA A 9 0.77 -8.35 -1.32
CA ALA A 9 0.26 -7.03 -0.94
C ALA A 9 -0.81 -7.13 0.15
N LEU A 10 -1.71 -8.10 0.10
CA LEU A 10 -2.70 -8.36 1.14
C LEU A 10 -2.04 -8.78 2.47
N ASP A 11 -1.03 -9.65 2.43
CA ASP A 11 -0.25 -10.05 3.60
C ASP A 11 0.39 -8.81 4.26
N ALA A 12 0.99 -7.92 3.45
CA ALA A 12 1.58 -6.68 3.92
C ALA A 12 0.53 -5.73 4.54
N ALA A 13 -0.64 -5.57 3.90
CA ALA A 13 -1.74 -4.79 4.44
C ALA A 13 -2.24 -5.35 5.79
N GLY A 14 -2.31 -6.68 5.92
CA GLY A 14 -2.63 -7.35 7.17
C GLY A 14 -1.63 -7.04 8.27
N GLY A 15 -0.33 -7.01 7.94
CA GLY A 15 0.73 -6.62 8.88
C GLY A 15 0.58 -5.19 9.42
N LEU A 16 0.05 -4.26 8.62
CA LEU A 16 -0.18 -2.88 9.05
C LEU A 16 -1.15 -2.76 10.23
N ARG A 17 -2.03 -3.75 10.45
CA ARG A 17 -2.98 -3.77 11.58
C ARG A 17 -2.30 -3.63 12.94
N GLN A 18 -1.06 -4.10 13.06
CA GLN A 18 -0.30 -4.04 14.31
C GLN A 18 0.23 -2.64 14.62
N VAL A 19 0.47 -1.80 13.59
CA VAL A 19 1.16 -0.52 13.74
C VAL A 19 0.27 0.69 13.50
N LEU A 20 -0.69 0.61 12.58
CA LEU A 20 -1.55 1.74 12.20
C LEU A 20 -2.39 2.32 13.35
N PRO A 21 -2.87 1.56 14.35
CA PRO A 21 -3.53 2.16 15.52
C PRO A 21 -2.63 3.11 16.30
N ALA A 22 -1.34 2.78 16.43
CA ALA A 22 -0.37 3.63 17.12
C ALA A 22 -0.07 4.90 16.33
N VAL A 23 0.06 4.78 14.99
CA VAL A 23 0.20 5.94 14.10
C VAL A 23 -1.04 6.82 14.19
N ARG A 24 -2.25 6.26 14.06
CA ARG A 24 -3.51 7.00 14.11
C ARG A 24 -3.68 7.81 15.39
N LYS A 25 -3.27 7.25 16.53
CA LYS A 25 -3.36 7.92 17.84
C LYS A 25 -2.49 9.18 17.91
N ARG A 26 -1.33 9.18 17.24
CA ARG A 26 -0.35 10.28 17.26
C ARG A 26 -0.55 11.26 16.11
N ASP A 27 -0.73 10.72 14.92
CA ASP A 27 -0.86 11.46 13.68
C ASP A 27 -1.90 10.78 12.78
N LYS A 28 -3.13 11.29 12.86
CA LYS A 28 -4.23 10.84 11.99
C LYS A 28 -3.92 11.12 10.51
N GLY A 29 -3.26 12.22 10.19
CA GLY A 29 -2.95 12.60 8.82
C GLY A 29 -2.00 11.61 8.16
N LEU A 30 -0.93 11.24 8.87
CA LEU A 30 0.02 10.22 8.42
C LEU A 30 -0.65 8.84 8.33
N PHE A 31 -1.50 8.48 9.29
CA PHE A 31 -2.32 7.27 9.19
C PHE A 31 -3.16 7.25 7.90
N ASP A 32 -3.87 8.33 7.58
CA ASP A 32 -4.72 8.39 6.40
C ASP A 32 -3.88 8.27 5.11
N GLN A 33 -2.68 8.86 5.09
CA GLN A 33 -1.75 8.72 3.96
C GLN A 33 -1.27 7.27 3.78
N ILE A 34 -0.77 6.63 4.83
CA ILE A 34 -0.28 5.24 4.76
C ILE A 34 -1.42 4.28 4.37
N HIS A 35 -2.58 4.44 4.99
CA HIS A 35 -3.74 3.60 4.72
C HIS A 35 -4.24 3.73 3.28
N ARG A 36 -4.35 4.97 2.76
CA ARG A 36 -4.72 5.20 1.36
C ARG A 36 -3.68 4.65 0.39
N ALA A 37 -2.39 4.85 0.66
CA ALA A 37 -1.33 4.31 -0.17
C ALA A 37 -1.38 2.77 -0.20
N MET A 38 -1.58 2.10 0.94
CA MET A 38 -1.68 0.64 0.96
C MET A 38 -2.91 0.13 0.19
N ASN A 39 -4.06 0.81 0.31
CA ASN A 39 -5.24 0.50 -0.50
C ASN A 39 -4.92 0.64 -1.99
N SER A 40 -4.24 1.72 -2.39
CA SER A 40 -3.82 1.96 -3.77
C SER A 40 -2.91 0.84 -4.30
N VAL A 41 -1.99 0.30 -3.50
CA VAL A 41 -1.15 -0.85 -3.90
C VAL A 41 -2.02 -2.05 -4.27
N VAL A 42 -2.92 -2.47 -3.38
CA VAL A 42 -3.74 -3.67 -3.58
C VAL A 42 -4.69 -3.49 -4.76
N LEU A 43 -5.34 -2.33 -4.87
CA LEU A 43 -6.32 -2.04 -5.92
C LEU A 43 -5.66 -1.94 -7.30
N ASN A 44 -4.51 -1.26 -7.42
CA ASN A 44 -3.81 -1.18 -8.71
C ASN A 44 -3.28 -2.56 -9.17
N ILE A 45 -2.86 -3.44 -8.25
CA ILE A 45 -2.48 -4.81 -8.62
C ILE A 45 -3.71 -5.59 -9.14
N ALA A 46 -4.84 -5.48 -8.46
CA ALA A 46 -6.08 -6.14 -8.86
C ALA A 46 -6.54 -5.67 -10.24
N GLU A 47 -6.50 -4.36 -10.48
CA GLU A 47 -6.82 -3.78 -11.79
C GLU A 47 -5.83 -4.24 -12.87
N ALA A 48 -4.55 -4.39 -12.55
CA ALA A 48 -3.55 -4.84 -13.52
C ALA A 48 -3.80 -6.28 -14.00
N ASP A 49 -4.32 -7.17 -13.13
CA ASP A 49 -4.64 -8.57 -13.43
C ASP A 49 -5.80 -8.70 -14.45
N GLY A 50 -6.68 -7.71 -14.52
CA GLY A 50 -7.85 -7.70 -15.41
C GLY A 50 -7.72 -6.87 -16.70
N ASN A 51 -6.56 -6.29 -16.98
CA ASN A 51 -6.38 -5.29 -18.06
C ASN A 51 -5.45 -5.76 -19.19
N ASP A 52 -5.60 -5.17 -20.39
CA ASP A 52 -4.67 -5.33 -21.51
C ASP A 52 -3.24 -4.88 -21.15
N ALA A 53 -2.24 -5.45 -21.82
CA ALA A 53 -0.82 -5.37 -21.45
C ALA A 53 -0.28 -3.95 -21.22
N GLY A 54 -0.75 -2.94 -21.97
CA GLY A 54 -0.34 -1.54 -21.82
C GLY A 54 -0.86 -0.90 -20.53
N THR A 55 -2.15 -1.08 -20.24
CA THR A 55 -2.79 -0.57 -19.01
C THR A 55 -2.27 -1.30 -17.78
N ALA A 56 -2.05 -2.61 -17.87
CA ALA A 56 -1.48 -3.41 -16.79
C ALA A 56 -0.11 -2.88 -16.32
N LYS A 57 0.79 -2.52 -17.26
CA LYS A 57 2.12 -1.99 -16.92
C LYS A 57 2.04 -0.68 -16.13
N ALA A 58 1.16 0.24 -16.54
CA ALA A 58 0.95 1.50 -15.82
C ALA A 58 0.40 1.25 -14.40
N ARG A 59 -0.54 0.32 -14.25
CA ARG A 59 -1.10 -0.05 -12.94
C ARG A 59 -0.06 -0.67 -12.01
N PHE A 60 0.79 -1.58 -12.50
CA PHE A 60 1.89 -2.11 -11.70
C PHE A 60 2.90 -1.02 -11.28
N ALA A 61 3.18 -0.05 -12.17
CA ALA A 61 4.04 1.09 -11.83
C ALA A 61 3.42 1.95 -10.71
N SER A 62 2.12 2.25 -10.79
CA SER A 62 1.38 2.96 -9.74
C SER A 62 1.39 2.20 -8.41
N ALA A 63 1.14 0.87 -8.44
CA ALA A 63 1.22 0.03 -7.25
C ALA A 63 2.62 0.07 -6.60
N CYS A 64 3.68 0.02 -7.41
CA CYS A 64 5.05 0.16 -6.93
C CYS A 64 5.31 1.54 -6.30
N GLY A 65 4.76 2.61 -6.89
CA GLY A 65 4.79 3.96 -6.34
C GLY A 65 4.17 4.03 -4.96
N SER A 66 2.91 3.60 -4.82
CA SER A 66 2.21 3.60 -3.54
C SER A 66 2.87 2.69 -2.50
N ALA A 67 3.51 1.58 -2.89
CA ALA A 67 4.25 0.73 -1.96
C ALA A 67 5.49 1.46 -1.38
N LYS A 68 6.15 2.30 -2.19
CA LYS A 68 7.23 3.17 -1.71
C LYS A 68 6.70 4.23 -0.74
N GLU A 69 5.53 4.80 -1.00
CA GLU A 69 4.86 5.75 -0.09
C GLU A 69 4.50 5.12 1.25
N VAL A 70 3.93 3.90 1.25
CA VAL A 70 3.65 3.14 2.49
C VAL A 70 4.92 3.01 3.32
N ARG A 71 6.02 2.55 2.70
CA ARG A 71 7.31 2.39 3.40
C ARG A 71 7.86 3.72 3.90
N ALA A 72 7.76 4.79 3.11
CA ALA A 72 8.20 6.12 3.51
C ALA A 72 7.38 6.65 4.70
N GLY A 73 6.05 6.50 4.66
CA GLY A 73 5.17 6.91 5.76
C GLY A 73 5.43 6.13 7.05
N LEU A 74 5.71 4.82 6.98
CA LEU A 74 6.11 4.04 8.16
C LEU A 74 7.44 4.53 8.75
N ARG A 75 8.43 4.86 7.91
CA ARG A 75 9.70 5.43 8.37
C ARG A 75 9.49 6.81 9.00
N LEU A 76 8.60 7.62 8.42
CA LEU A 76 8.26 8.93 8.96
C LEU A 76 7.58 8.80 10.34
N ALA A 77 6.69 7.83 10.51
CA ALA A 77 6.06 7.54 11.79
C ALA A 77 7.11 7.21 12.86
N VAL A 78 8.11 6.38 12.53
CA VAL A 78 9.23 6.08 13.45
C VAL A 78 10.04 7.33 13.78
N ALA A 79 10.29 8.20 12.80
CA ALA A 79 11.06 9.43 13.00
C ALA A 79 10.33 10.45 13.89
N TYR A 80 9.00 10.45 13.88
CA TYR A 80 8.18 11.36 14.69
C TYR A 80 7.86 10.84 16.10
N GLY A 81 8.07 9.54 16.36
CA GLY A 81 7.90 8.89 17.68
C GLY A 81 6.47 8.43 17.98
#